data_AF-A0A9D4H185-F1
#
_entry.id   AF-A0A9D4H185-F1
#
_cell.length_a   1.000
_cell.length_b   1.000
_cell.length_c   1.000
_cell.angle_alpha   90.00
_cell.angle_beta   90.00
_cell.angle_gamma   90.00
#
_symmetry.space_group_name_H-M   'P 1'
#
loop_
_entity.id
_entity.type
_entity.pdbx_description
1 polymer ?
#
loop_
_entity_poly.entity_id
_entity_poly.type
_entity_poly.pdbx_seq_one_letter_code
_entity_poly.pdbx_strand_id
1 'polypeptide(L)'
;MHPAFLSGLKSDIKIQFSPQEMREIPIEFYSLDPNKLNFGTSPVICDCSNLWVGEWIRNRGRENQLFCTTDQDVYDAVHVTEERLNCRDENVGNATQKAVIATGIILCLTLCLGIVGFYYRYEIFILKRSFSKNNTHNQNMFAFDVFLSYSSNSSYVNKLIEHEVRPMLNASNYAVFSTYFNISYVDDLESSILKAIDASRTFVVFVCDNYQTDERSVIEFNGIWACFKKQLGRNILIVNVNSYESKRMHDRRIKAFVRLGLDLNFTERNSKLVQRLKTRIGRPSCKATNIGGSDFNLDDADIKVTRRAAIYVKELSDIDMNVPGTSTT
;
A
#
# COMPACT_ATOMS: atom_id res chain seq x y z
N MET A 1 -58.81 31.56 -13.49
CA MET A 1 -59.29 32.95 -13.28
C MET A 1 -58.17 33.91 -13.67
N HIS A 2 -58.46 35.00 -14.38
CA HIS A 2 -57.44 35.98 -14.78
C HIS A 2 -56.96 36.79 -13.54
N PRO A 3 -55.66 36.95 -13.31
CA PRO A 3 -55.10 37.59 -12.09
C PRO A 3 -55.49 39.07 -11.90
N ALA A 4 -55.99 39.74 -12.94
CA ALA A 4 -56.41 41.14 -12.89
C ALA A 4 -57.75 41.39 -12.17
N PHE A 5 -58.54 40.34 -11.89
CA PHE A 5 -59.87 40.50 -11.29
C PHE A 5 -59.82 40.73 -9.76
N LEU A 6 -58.80 40.20 -9.09
CA LEU A 6 -58.70 40.22 -7.63
C LEU A 6 -58.01 41.48 -7.08
N SER A 7 -57.19 42.17 -7.88
CA SER A 7 -56.45 43.37 -7.47
C SER A 7 -57.31 44.64 -7.35
N GLY A 8 -58.56 44.61 -7.80
CA GLY A 8 -59.49 45.75 -7.78
C GLY A 8 -60.61 45.66 -6.73
N LEU A 9 -60.65 44.62 -5.91
CA LEU A 9 -61.73 44.41 -4.94
C LEU A 9 -61.54 45.34 -3.73
N LYS A 10 -62.54 46.19 -3.46
CA LYS A 10 -62.62 47.02 -2.24
C LYS A 10 -62.55 46.14 -0.98
N SER A 11 -62.02 46.72 0.09
CA SER A 11 -61.69 46.06 1.37
C SER A 11 -62.83 45.29 2.06
N ASP A 12 -64.09 45.49 1.64
CA ASP A 12 -65.27 45.03 2.40
C ASP A 12 -66.09 43.94 1.69
N ILE A 13 -65.57 43.37 0.60
CA ILE A 13 -66.29 42.35 -0.19
C ILE A 13 -65.96 40.94 0.34
N LYS A 14 -66.98 40.22 0.81
CA LYS A 14 -66.88 38.77 1.10
C LYS A 14 -67.15 37.98 -0.19
N ILE A 15 -66.20 37.13 -0.59
CA ILE A 15 -66.34 36.28 -1.77
C ILE A 15 -66.81 34.91 -1.30
N GLN A 16 -67.96 34.46 -1.79
CA GLN A 16 -68.51 33.15 -1.51
C GLN A 16 -68.41 32.28 -2.77
N PHE A 17 -67.80 31.11 -2.62
CA PHE A 17 -67.67 30.13 -3.69
C PHE A 17 -68.74 29.06 -3.55
N SER A 18 -69.28 28.60 -4.68
CA SER A 18 -70.21 27.48 -4.71
C SER A 18 -69.48 26.16 -4.43
N PRO A 19 -70.11 25.20 -3.73
CA PRO A 19 -69.49 23.95 -3.26
C PRO A 19 -68.96 23.01 -4.37
N GLN A 20 -69.13 23.33 -5.66
CA GLN A 20 -68.71 22.46 -6.76
C GLN A 20 -67.56 23.02 -7.62
N GLU A 21 -67.08 24.24 -7.37
CA GLU A 21 -66.26 24.93 -8.37
C GLU A 21 -64.75 24.91 -8.13
N MET A 22 -64.27 24.60 -6.92
CA MET A 22 -62.84 24.68 -6.61
C MET A 22 -62.29 23.39 -5.98
N ARG A 23 -61.46 22.69 -6.75
CA ARG A 23 -60.65 21.56 -6.26
C ARG A 23 -59.27 22.00 -5.76
N GLU A 24 -58.74 23.08 -6.32
CA GLU A 24 -57.43 23.64 -5.96
C GLU A 24 -57.57 25.14 -5.69
N ILE A 25 -56.83 25.63 -4.70
CA ILE A 25 -56.77 27.06 -4.41
C ILE A 25 -55.60 27.65 -5.22
N PRO A 26 -55.82 28.68 -6.05
CA PRO A 26 -54.74 29.35 -6.77
C PRO A 26 -53.80 30.09 -5.83
N ILE A 27 -52.49 30.07 -6.10
CA ILE A 27 -51.46 30.67 -5.23
C ILE A 27 -51.63 32.18 -5.04
N GLU A 28 -52.32 32.87 -5.95
CA GLU A 28 -52.64 34.29 -5.85
C GLU A 28 -53.42 34.64 -4.58
N PHE A 29 -54.17 33.66 -4.05
CA PHE A 29 -54.97 33.79 -2.83
C PHE A 29 -54.11 33.92 -1.57
N TYR A 30 -52.84 33.49 -1.62
CA TYR A 30 -51.91 33.65 -0.49
C TYR A 30 -51.81 35.10 -0.01
N SER A 31 -51.94 36.06 -0.92
CA SER A 31 -51.89 37.48 -0.62
C SER A 31 -53.16 38.02 0.06
N LEU A 32 -54.29 37.30 -0.05
CA LEU A 32 -55.59 37.70 0.45
C LEU A 32 -55.79 37.30 1.93
N ASP A 33 -56.77 37.94 2.57
CA ASP A 33 -57.21 37.60 3.92
C ASP A 33 -58.15 36.38 3.87
N PRO A 34 -57.80 35.25 4.53
CA PRO A 34 -58.60 34.03 4.48
C PRO A 34 -60.00 34.19 5.12
N ASN A 35 -60.23 35.21 5.94
CA ASN A 35 -61.54 35.51 6.53
C ASN A 35 -62.53 36.13 5.55
N LYS A 36 -62.04 36.71 4.44
CA LYS A 36 -62.86 37.32 3.39
C LYS A 36 -63.32 36.31 2.34
N LEU A 37 -62.84 35.08 2.43
CA LEU A 37 -63.08 34.01 1.48
C LEU A 37 -63.90 32.90 2.14
N ASN A 38 -65.05 32.58 1.58
CA ASN A 38 -65.90 31.49 2.04
C ASN A 38 -65.89 30.35 1.01
N PHE A 39 -65.18 29.28 1.34
CA PHE A 39 -65.04 28.06 0.55
C PHE A 39 -66.19 27.05 0.76
N GLY A 40 -67.15 27.35 1.63
CA GLY A 40 -68.23 26.43 1.98
C GLY A 40 -67.71 25.16 2.67
N THR A 41 -68.43 24.06 2.50
CA THR A 41 -68.14 22.75 3.14
C THR A 41 -67.35 21.80 2.25
N SER A 42 -66.93 22.22 1.06
CA SER A 42 -66.31 21.34 0.08
C SER A 42 -64.80 21.29 0.27
N PRO A 43 -64.21 20.08 0.37
CA PRO A 43 -62.79 19.97 0.62
C PRO A 43 -61.97 20.30 -0.63
N VAL A 44 -60.86 21.00 -0.44
CA VAL A 44 -59.85 21.28 -1.48
C VAL A 44 -58.74 20.23 -1.41
N ILE A 45 -58.11 19.92 -2.54
CA ILE A 45 -57.00 18.97 -2.61
C ILE A 45 -55.78 19.61 -1.96
N CYS A 46 -55.16 18.92 -1.00
CA CYS A 46 -53.94 19.38 -0.34
C CYS A 46 -52.86 18.28 -0.42
N ASP A 47 -51.72 18.61 -1.01
CA ASP A 47 -50.59 17.73 -1.25
C ASP A 47 -49.26 18.45 -0.99
N CYS A 48 -48.14 17.80 -1.31
CA CYS A 48 -46.81 18.37 -1.12
C CYS A 48 -46.52 19.59 -2.02
N SER A 49 -47.33 19.84 -3.05
CA SER A 49 -47.17 21.00 -3.94
C SER A 49 -47.81 22.27 -3.41
N ASN A 50 -48.78 22.15 -2.48
CA ASN A 50 -49.57 23.29 -1.99
C ASN A 50 -49.57 23.43 -0.45
N LEU A 51 -48.46 23.06 0.19
CA LEU A 51 -48.21 23.24 1.64
C LEU A 51 -48.48 24.67 2.14
N TRP A 52 -48.39 25.67 1.26
CA TRP A 52 -48.68 27.07 1.55
C TRP A 52 -50.11 27.29 2.05
N VAL A 53 -51.08 26.45 1.68
CA VAL A 53 -52.48 26.59 2.14
C VAL A 53 -52.56 26.46 3.66
N GLY A 54 -51.88 25.46 4.23
CA GLY A 54 -51.84 25.30 5.69
C GLY A 54 -51.10 26.43 6.39
N GLU A 55 -49.99 26.89 5.81
CA GLU A 55 -49.24 28.03 6.34
C GLU A 55 -50.07 29.33 6.30
N TRP A 56 -50.78 29.56 5.21
CA TRP A 56 -51.64 30.71 4.99
C TRP A 56 -52.75 30.80 6.05
N ILE A 57 -53.42 29.69 6.35
CA ILE A 57 -54.45 29.64 7.39
C ILE A 57 -53.84 29.82 8.79
N ARG A 58 -52.72 29.16 9.11
CA ARG A 58 -52.07 29.26 10.43
C ARG A 58 -51.56 30.67 10.72
N ASN A 59 -50.93 31.32 9.74
CA ASN A 59 -50.26 32.60 9.96
C ASN A 59 -51.24 33.78 10.01
N ARG A 60 -52.35 33.71 9.27
CA ARG A 60 -53.32 34.82 9.19
C ARG A 60 -54.56 34.63 10.05
N GLY A 61 -54.80 33.41 10.54
CA GLY A 61 -55.97 33.06 11.34
C GLY A 61 -57.25 33.03 10.51
N ARG A 62 -58.10 32.03 10.71
CA ARG A 62 -59.37 31.92 10.00
C ARG A 62 -60.53 31.60 10.93
N GLU A 63 -61.65 32.29 10.75
CA GLU A 63 -62.91 32.05 11.49
C GLU A 63 -63.75 30.92 10.87
N ASN A 64 -63.65 30.70 9.55
CA ASN A 64 -64.36 29.65 8.82
C ASN A 64 -63.48 28.42 8.58
N GLN A 65 -64.07 27.22 8.68
CA GLN A 65 -63.36 25.96 8.42
C GLN A 65 -63.05 25.80 6.92
N LEU A 66 -61.81 25.41 6.59
CA LEU A 66 -61.40 24.97 5.25
C LEU A 66 -61.03 23.50 5.39
N PHE A 67 -61.67 22.63 4.62
CA PHE A 67 -61.32 21.22 4.63
C PHE A 67 -60.34 20.92 3.50
N CYS A 68 -59.30 20.17 3.82
CA CYS A 68 -58.35 19.60 2.89
C CYS A 68 -58.64 18.12 2.73
N THR A 69 -58.70 17.64 1.48
CA THR A 69 -58.70 16.21 1.16
C THR A 69 -57.32 15.81 0.68
N THR A 70 -56.82 14.70 1.20
CA THR A 70 -55.67 13.97 0.70
C THR A 70 -56.13 12.64 0.11
N ASP A 71 -55.21 11.83 -0.40
CA ASP A 71 -55.50 10.48 -0.88
C ASP A 71 -56.02 9.53 0.22
N GLN A 72 -55.86 9.90 1.49
CA GLN A 72 -56.12 9.01 2.63
C GLN A 72 -57.16 9.57 3.62
N ASP A 73 -57.27 10.89 3.78
CA ASP A 73 -58.12 11.50 4.82
C ASP A 73 -58.62 12.91 4.42
N VAL A 74 -59.66 13.37 5.12
CA VAL A 74 -60.13 14.76 5.07
C VAL A 74 -59.93 15.40 6.43
N TYR A 75 -59.25 16.54 6.48
CA TYR A 75 -58.95 17.25 7.72
C TYR A 75 -58.92 18.77 7.53
N ASP A 76 -58.96 19.53 8.62
CA ASP A 76 -58.89 20.99 8.55
C ASP A 76 -57.54 21.44 7.97
N ALA A 77 -57.57 22.39 7.03
CA ALA A 77 -56.39 22.95 6.38
C ALA A 77 -55.33 23.48 7.37
N VAL A 78 -55.72 23.87 8.58
CA VAL A 78 -54.78 24.24 9.66
C VAL A 78 -53.73 23.14 9.91
N HIS A 79 -54.11 21.87 9.76
CA HIS A 79 -53.26 20.70 10.02
C HIS A 79 -52.44 20.23 8.81
N VAL A 80 -52.49 20.95 7.68
CA VAL A 80 -51.61 20.66 6.52
C VAL A 80 -50.18 21.08 6.85
N THR A 81 -49.33 20.09 7.13
CA THR A 81 -47.89 20.27 7.36
C THR A 81 -47.10 19.26 6.55
N GLU A 82 -45.82 19.58 6.30
CA GLU A 82 -44.88 18.69 5.61
C GLU A 82 -44.78 17.32 6.29
N GLU A 83 -44.78 17.30 7.63
CA GLU A 83 -44.75 16.08 8.44
C GLU A 83 -46.04 15.25 8.28
N ARG A 84 -47.19 15.90 8.20
CA ARG A 84 -48.50 15.21 8.07
C ARG A 84 -48.69 14.61 6.69
N LEU A 85 -48.18 15.27 5.65
CA LEU A 85 -48.22 14.81 4.26
C LEU A 85 -47.03 13.94 3.86
N ASN A 86 -46.08 13.72 4.78
CA ASN A 86 -44.88 12.90 4.58
C ASN A 86 -44.09 13.28 3.31
N CYS A 87 -43.93 14.59 3.07
CA CYS A 87 -43.30 15.12 1.85
C CYS A 87 -41.77 14.95 1.80
N ARG A 88 -41.18 14.20 2.74
CA ARG A 88 -39.74 14.03 2.84
C ARG A 88 -39.27 12.97 1.86
N ASP A 89 -38.50 13.39 0.85
CA ASP A 89 -37.89 12.49 -0.15
C ASP A 89 -37.07 11.37 0.50
N GLU A 90 -37.64 10.17 0.57
CA GLU A 90 -36.97 8.94 1.06
C GLU A 90 -35.68 8.62 0.27
N ASN A 91 -35.50 9.21 -0.91
CA ASN A 91 -34.36 8.99 -1.78
C ASN A 91 -33.07 9.71 -1.33
N VAL A 92 -33.17 10.84 -0.62
CA VAL A 92 -31.99 11.64 -0.21
C VAL A 92 -31.30 11.04 1.03
N GLY A 93 -32.07 10.50 1.98
CA GLY A 93 -31.54 9.83 3.17
C GLY A 93 -30.84 8.50 2.85
N ASN A 94 -31.39 7.73 1.92
CA ASN A 94 -30.87 6.41 1.58
C ASN A 94 -29.57 6.47 0.75
N ALA A 95 -29.40 7.48 -0.09
CA ALA A 95 -28.18 7.65 -0.91
C ALA A 95 -26.98 8.09 -0.06
N THR A 96 -27.18 9.05 0.84
CA THR A 96 -26.13 9.57 1.71
C THR A 96 -25.66 8.52 2.73
N GLN A 97 -26.59 7.76 3.32
CA GLN A 97 -26.26 6.67 4.24
C GLN A 97 -25.46 5.54 3.56
N LYS A 98 -25.83 5.15 2.34
CA LYS A 98 -25.08 4.14 1.55
C LYS A 98 -23.67 4.60 1.22
N ALA A 99 -23.49 5.88 0.87
CA ALA A 99 -22.18 6.44 0.56
C ALA A 99 -21.24 6.45 1.77
N VAL A 100 -21.74 6.79 2.97
CA VAL A 100 -20.96 6.77 4.21
C VAL A 100 -20.49 5.35 4.56
N ILE A 101 -21.39 4.36 4.47
CA ILE A 101 -21.05 2.96 4.74
C ILE A 101 -20.00 2.45 3.74
N ALA A 102 -20.18 2.72 2.45
CA ALA A 102 -19.23 2.29 1.42
C ALA A 102 -17.84 2.90 1.66
N THR A 103 -17.78 4.18 2.00
CA THR A 103 -16.51 4.88 2.31
C THR A 103 -15.83 4.27 3.54
N GLY A 104 -16.60 3.94 4.59
CA GLY A 104 -16.08 3.27 5.77
C GLY A 104 -15.46 1.90 5.47
N ILE A 105 -16.12 1.10 4.63
CA ILE A 105 -15.61 -0.21 4.20
C ILE A 105 -14.29 -0.06 3.43
N ILE A 106 -14.22 0.88 2.49
CA ILE A 106 -13.01 1.13 1.70
C ILE A 106 -11.84 1.55 2.61
N LEU A 107 -12.10 2.43 3.58
CA LEU A 107 -11.08 2.86 4.55
C LEU A 107 -10.59 1.68 5.42
N CYS A 108 -11.49 0.82 5.89
CA CYS A 108 -11.09 -0.40 6.62
C CYS A 108 -10.26 -1.35 5.74
N LEU A 109 -10.68 -1.59 4.49
CA LEU A 109 -9.97 -2.48 3.58
C LEU A 109 -8.56 -1.97 3.25
N THR A 110 -8.42 -0.67 2.97
CA THR A 110 -7.10 -0.06 2.71
C THR A 110 -6.18 -0.14 3.91
N LEU A 111 -6.70 0.06 5.13
CA LEU A 111 -5.94 -0.08 6.36
C LEU A 111 -5.52 -1.53 6.62
N CYS A 112 -6.41 -2.50 6.41
CA CYS A 112 -6.09 -3.93 6.50
C CYS A 112 -4.99 -4.32 5.50
N LEU A 113 -5.11 -3.90 4.24
CA LEU A 113 -4.10 -4.15 3.21
C LEU A 113 -2.76 -3.48 3.55
N GLY A 114 -2.79 -2.28 4.12
CA GLY A 114 -1.59 -1.59 4.61
C GLY A 114 -0.87 -2.37 5.72
N ILE A 115 -1.61 -2.89 6.70
CA ILE A 115 -1.05 -3.72 7.79
C ILE A 115 -0.44 -5.01 7.24
N VAL A 116 -1.17 -5.71 6.35
CA VAL A 116 -0.67 -6.95 5.73
C VAL A 116 0.57 -6.66 4.90
N GLY A 117 0.55 -5.60 4.09
CA GLY A 117 1.69 -5.15 3.29
C GLY A 117 2.91 -4.78 4.15
N PHE A 118 2.70 -4.17 5.31
CA PHE A 118 3.77 -3.88 6.25
C PHE A 118 4.35 -5.15 6.89
N TYR A 119 3.50 -6.09 7.29
CA TYR A 119 3.94 -7.34 7.90
C TYR A 119 4.75 -8.21 6.93
N TYR A 120 4.32 -8.28 5.66
CA TYR A 120 4.96 -9.07 4.60
C TYR A 120 5.86 -8.25 3.67
N ARG A 121 6.31 -7.06 4.10
CA ARG A 121 7.08 -6.13 3.26
C ARG A 121 8.35 -6.74 2.66
N TYR A 122 8.99 -7.66 3.38
CA TYR A 122 10.23 -8.29 2.95
C TYR A 122 9.96 -9.39 1.93
N GLU A 123 8.92 -10.19 2.15
CA GLU A 123 8.44 -11.20 1.22
C GLU A 123 8.05 -10.56 -0.12
N ILE A 124 7.25 -9.48 -0.07
CA ILE A 124 6.86 -8.70 -1.27
C ILE A 124 8.09 -8.13 -1.99
N PHE A 125 9.06 -7.60 -1.24
CA PHE A 125 10.30 -7.05 -1.82
C PHE A 125 11.11 -8.13 -2.54
N ILE A 126 11.30 -9.30 -1.92
CA ILE A 126 12.05 -10.41 -2.51
C ILE A 126 11.34 -10.92 -3.77
N LEU A 127 10.02 -11.09 -3.74
CA LEU A 127 9.23 -11.52 -4.89
C LEU A 127 9.31 -10.52 -6.04
N LYS A 128 9.03 -9.23 -5.79
CA LYS A 128 9.11 -8.17 -6.81
C LYS A 128 10.46 -8.15 -7.50
N ARG A 129 11.53 -8.34 -6.73
CA ARG A 129 12.89 -8.39 -7.25
C ARG A 129 13.14 -9.64 -8.10
N SER A 130 12.67 -10.81 -7.67
CA SER A 130 12.77 -12.05 -8.46
C SER A 130 12.15 -11.88 -9.85
N PHE A 131 11.00 -11.21 -9.94
CA PHE A 131 10.37 -10.88 -11.22
C PHE A 131 11.20 -9.90 -12.07
N SER A 132 11.81 -8.89 -11.45
CA SER A 132 12.62 -7.89 -12.15
C SER A 132 13.96 -8.43 -12.67
N LYS A 133 14.53 -9.44 -12.00
CA LYS A 133 15.83 -10.04 -12.34
C LYS A 133 15.86 -10.69 -13.73
N ASN A 134 14.71 -11.15 -14.23
CA ASN A 134 14.62 -11.71 -15.59
C ASN A 134 14.99 -10.69 -16.70
N ASN A 135 15.00 -9.39 -16.40
CA ASN A 135 15.24 -8.33 -17.39
C ASN A 135 16.62 -7.68 -17.33
N THR A 136 17.51 -8.05 -16.39
CA THR A 136 18.79 -7.35 -16.20
C THR A 136 19.98 -8.30 -16.09
N HIS A 137 20.61 -8.57 -17.22
CA HIS A 137 21.92 -9.23 -17.32
C HIS A 137 23.07 -8.22 -17.17
N ASN A 138 23.09 -7.42 -16.09
CA ASN A 138 24.23 -6.56 -15.82
C ASN A 138 25.34 -7.39 -15.17
N GLN A 139 26.33 -7.75 -15.99
CA GLN A 139 27.59 -8.36 -15.57
C GLN A 139 28.49 -7.29 -14.93
N ASN A 140 28.15 -6.86 -13.72
CA ASN A 140 29.13 -6.16 -12.90
C ASN A 140 30.30 -7.11 -12.61
N MET A 141 31.52 -6.64 -12.82
CA MET A 141 32.74 -7.40 -12.52
C MET A 141 32.96 -7.40 -11.01
N PHE A 142 32.55 -8.49 -10.34
CA PHE A 142 32.84 -8.73 -8.93
C PHE A 142 34.21 -9.41 -8.77
N ALA A 143 34.92 -9.11 -7.70
CA ALA A 143 36.20 -9.76 -7.39
C ALA A 143 35.98 -11.19 -6.86
N PHE A 144 34.91 -11.38 -6.08
CA PHE A 144 34.52 -12.67 -5.55
C PHE A 144 33.17 -13.12 -6.12
N ASP A 145 33.08 -14.40 -6.46
CA ASP A 145 31.84 -15.00 -6.91
C ASP A 145 30.90 -15.29 -5.73
N VAL A 146 31.47 -15.75 -4.63
CA VAL A 146 30.73 -16.25 -3.46
C VAL A 146 31.33 -15.69 -2.18
N PHE A 147 30.50 -15.07 -1.36
CA PHE A 147 30.79 -14.73 0.02
C PHE A 147 30.08 -15.72 0.94
N LEU A 148 30.82 -16.37 1.84
CA LEU A 148 30.28 -17.30 2.82
C LEU A 148 30.11 -16.59 4.17
N SER A 149 28.88 -16.49 4.65
CA SER A 149 28.55 -16.01 5.99
C SER A 149 28.01 -17.16 6.84
N TYR A 150 28.57 -17.35 8.02
CA TYR A 150 28.22 -18.41 8.97
C TYR A 150 28.69 -18.02 10.37
N SER A 151 28.19 -18.68 11.42
CA SER A 151 28.65 -18.40 12.79
C SER A 151 29.84 -19.29 13.15
N SER A 152 30.89 -18.71 13.71
CA SER A 152 32.03 -19.45 14.26
C SER A 152 31.65 -20.37 15.41
N ASN A 153 30.53 -20.12 16.08
CA ASN A 153 30.14 -20.85 17.28
C ASN A 153 29.62 -22.26 16.96
N SER A 154 29.37 -22.58 15.69
CA SER A 154 28.94 -23.90 15.26
C SER A 154 30.12 -24.72 14.70
N SER A 155 30.63 -25.65 15.52
CA SER A 155 31.71 -26.56 15.10
C SER A 155 31.33 -27.42 13.89
N TYR A 156 30.05 -27.79 13.76
CA TYR A 156 29.53 -28.54 12.62
C TYR A 156 29.61 -27.73 11.33
N VAL A 157 29.12 -26.49 11.33
CA VAL A 157 29.14 -25.62 10.14
C VAL A 157 30.56 -25.28 9.72
N ASN A 158 31.46 -25.02 10.69
CA ASN A 158 32.87 -24.78 10.39
C ASN A 158 33.50 -25.97 9.65
N LYS A 159 33.32 -27.20 10.16
CA LYS A 159 33.83 -28.42 9.52
C LYS A 159 33.22 -28.64 8.14
N LEU A 160 31.91 -28.42 8.00
CA LEU A 160 31.22 -28.53 6.73
C LEU A 160 31.79 -27.55 5.69
N ILE A 161 32.01 -26.31 6.09
CA ILE A 161 32.52 -25.29 5.18
C ILE A 161 33.97 -25.57 4.79
N GLU A 162 34.80 -25.96 5.76
CA GLU A 162 36.22 -26.23 5.57
C GLU A 162 36.47 -27.47 4.70
N HIS A 163 35.76 -28.56 4.95
CA HIS A 163 36.04 -29.85 4.31
C HIS A 163 35.14 -30.17 3.11
N GLU A 164 33.93 -29.63 3.04
CA GLU A 164 32.99 -29.94 1.94
C GLU A 164 32.77 -28.74 1.03
N VAL A 165 32.23 -27.62 1.53
CA VAL A 165 31.71 -26.54 0.68
C VAL A 165 32.84 -25.78 -0.04
N ARG A 166 33.85 -25.32 0.71
CA ARG A 166 34.94 -24.51 0.14
C ARG A 166 35.80 -25.29 -0.85
N PRO A 167 36.29 -26.50 -0.54
CA PRO A 167 37.06 -27.29 -1.50
C PRO A 167 36.27 -27.56 -2.79
N MET A 168 34.97 -27.84 -2.69
CA MET A 168 34.14 -28.12 -3.87
C MET A 168 33.87 -26.88 -4.74
N LEU A 169 33.71 -25.70 -4.13
CA LEU A 169 33.57 -24.45 -4.87
C LEU A 169 34.89 -24.06 -5.55
N ASN A 170 36.01 -24.19 -4.84
CA ASN A 170 37.34 -23.95 -5.40
C ASN A 170 37.66 -24.91 -6.56
N ALA A 171 37.35 -26.20 -6.40
CA ALA A 171 37.49 -27.20 -7.47
C ALA A 171 36.62 -26.91 -8.71
N SER A 172 35.60 -26.06 -8.56
CA SER A 172 34.75 -25.61 -9.67
C SER A 172 35.09 -24.20 -10.15
N ASN A 173 36.26 -23.68 -9.79
CA ASN A 173 36.79 -22.37 -10.17
C ASN A 173 35.96 -21.17 -9.70
N TYR A 174 35.26 -21.27 -8.57
CA TYR A 174 34.63 -20.10 -7.94
C TYR A 174 35.64 -19.36 -7.06
N ALA A 175 35.67 -18.03 -7.15
CA ALA A 175 36.36 -17.20 -6.17
C ALA A 175 35.51 -17.10 -4.89
N VAL A 176 35.93 -17.79 -3.83
CA VAL A 176 35.21 -17.86 -2.55
C VAL A 176 35.93 -17.02 -1.50
N PHE A 177 35.17 -16.15 -0.82
CA PHE A 177 35.65 -15.39 0.32
C PHE A 177 34.91 -15.82 1.60
N SER A 178 35.66 -15.99 2.69
CA SER A 178 35.12 -16.20 4.02
C SER A 178 35.89 -15.38 5.06
N THR A 179 35.14 -14.70 5.91
CA THR A 179 35.69 -13.79 6.92
C THR A 179 36.58 -14.48 7.94
N TYR A 180 36.32 -15.75 8.28
CA TYR A 180 37.11 -16.51 9.25
C TYR A 180 38.41 -17.09 8.69
N PHE A 181 38.52 -17.20 7.37
CA PHE A 181 39.70 -17.78 6.72
C PHE A 181 40.59 -16.73 6.04
N ASN A 182 40.00 -15.61 5.61
CA ASN A 182 40.68 -14.63 4.77
C ASN A 182 41.09 -13.36 5.53
N ILE A 183 40.56 -13.12 6.73
CA ILE A 183 40.88 -11.93 7.54
C ILE A 183 41.61 -12.38 8.79
N SER A 184 42.93 -12.19 8.82
CA SER A 184 43.73 -12.26 10.04
C SER A 184 43.60 -10.93 10.77
N TYR A 185 43.44 -10.95 12.11
CA TYR A 185 43.29 -9.81 13.04
C TYR A 185 43.72 -8.45 12.44
N VAL A 186 42.74 -7.68 11.93
CA VAL A 186 42.92 -6.30 11.45
C VAL A 186 42.24 -5.37 12.47
N ASP A 187 42.84 -4.21 12.71
CA ASP A 187 42.34 -3.18 13.65
C ASP A 187 40.93 -2.66 13.30
N ASP A 188 40.49 -2.81 12.05
CA ASP A 188 39.12 -2.49 11.60
C ASP A 188 38.50 -3.68 10.83
N LEU A 189 38.01 -4.63 11.62
CA LEU A 189 37.34 -5.83 11.14
C LEU A 189 36.04 -5.52 10.38
N GLU A 190 35.27 -4.53 10.84
CA GLU A 190 33.96 -4.21 10.28
C GLU A 190 34.10 -3.65 8.86
N SER A 191 34.98 -2.66 8.64
CA SER A 191 35.16 -2.10 7.31
C SER A 191 35.70 -3.13 6.31
N SER A 192 36.60 -4.01 6.77
CA SER A 192 37.15 -5.09 5.95
C SER A 192 36.08 -6.09 5.53
N ILE A 193 35.17 -6.46 6.45
CA ILE A 193 34.01 -7.30 6.14
C ILE A 193 33.11 -6.62 5.11
N LEU A 194 32.78 -5.34 5.31
CA LEU A 194 31.90 -4.60 4.41
C LEU A 194 32.51 -4.43 3.01
N LYS A 195 33.82 -4.18 2.91
CA LYS A 195 34.56 -4.15 1.64
C LYS A 195 34.50 -5.49 0.92
N ALA A 196 34.72 -6.59 1.62
CA ALA A 196 34.64 -7.93 1.04
C ALA A 196 33.21 -8.29 0.56
N ILE A 197 32.19 -7.89 1.32
CA ILE A 197 30.79 -8.04 0.93
C ILE A 197 30.50 -7.21 -0.33
N ASP A 198 30.99 -5.97 -0.40
CA ASP A 198 30.77 -5.12 -1.59
C ASP A 198 31.46 -5.69 -2.84
N ALA A 199 32.63 -6.31 -2.68
CA ALA A 199 33.36 -6.97 -3.76
C ALA A 199 32.75 -8.32 -4.22
N SER A 200 31.68 -8.81 -3.57
CA SER A 200 31.10 -10.14 -3.80
C SER A 200 29.77 -10.12 -4.56
N ARG A 201 29.60 -11.10 -5.47
CA ARG A 201 28.39 -11.26 -6.30
C ARG A 201 27.24 -11.98 -5.60
N THR A 202 27.53 -13.17 -5.07
CA THR A 202 26.53 -14.06 -4.45
C THR A 202 26.87 -14.24 -2.98
N PHE A 203 25.87 -14.09 -2.12
CA PHE A 203 26.01 -14.27 -0.68
C PHE A 203 25.37 -15.60 -0.30
N VAL A 204 26.13 -16.49 0.33
CA VAL A 204 25.62 -17.76 0.87
C VAL A 204 25.66 -17.66 2.38
N VAL A 205 24.48 -17.72 2.99
CA VAL A 205 24.27 -17.52 4.43
C VAL A 205 23.86 -18.84 5.06
N PHE A 206 24.70 -19.38 5.93
CA PHE A 206 24.41 -20.60 6.69
C PHE A 206 23.74 -20.24 8.02
N VAL A 207 22.45 -20.51 8.10
CA VAL A 207 21.64 -20.26 9.30
C VAL A 207 21.70 -21.50 10.18
N CYS A 208 22.42 -21.39 11.30
CA CYS A 208 22.56 -22.40 12.34
C CYS A 208 22.18 -21.84 13.72
N ASP A 209 22.30 -22.68 14.76
CA ASP A 209 22.20 -22.22 16.14
C ASP A 209 23.16 -21.04 16.34
N ASN A 210 22.68 -19.97 16.97
CA ASN A 210 23.44 -18.75 17.29
C ASN A 210 23.82 -17.83 16.11
N TYR A 211 23.49 -18.13 14.85
CA TYR A 211 23.79 -17.21 13.74
C TYR A 211 23.12 -15.83 13.91
N GLN A 212 21.92 -15.80 14.48
CA GLN A 212 21.17 -14.56 14.68
C GLN A 212 21.52 -13.83 15.98
N THR A 213 22.31 -14.44 16.86
CA THR A 213 22.75 -13.86 18.13
C THR A 213 24.22 -13.48 18.12
N ASP A 214 25.01 -14.08 17.23
CA ASP A 214 26.41 -13.77 17.02
C ASP A 214 26.58 -12.39 16.36
N GLU A 215 27.26 -11.48 17.05
CA GLU A 215 27.41 -10.08 16.64
C GLU A 215 28.02 -9.95 15.25
N ARG A 216 29.07 -10.73 14.96
CA ARG A 216 29.73 -10.74 13.65
C ARG A 216 28.80 -11.20 12.54
N SER A 217 28.08 -12.30 12.76
CA SER A 217 27.08 -12.82 11.81
C SER A 217 25.98 -11.80 11.52
N VAL A 218 25.53 -11.05 12.54
CA VAL A 218 24.55 -9.97 12.39
C VAL A 218 25.09 -8.81 11.56
N ILE A 219 26.33 -8.38 11.79
CA ILE A 219 27.00 -7.33 11.00
C ILE A 219 27.14 -7.78 9.54
N GLU A 220 27.63 -9.00 9.31
CA GLU A 220 27.76 -9.58 7.97
C GLU A 220 26.41 -9.60 7.24
N PHE A 221 25.35 -10.10 7.89
CA PHE A 221 24.03 -10.17 7.27
C PHE A 221 23.42 -8.78 7.01
N ASN A 222 23.69 -7.80 7.87
CA ASN A 222 23.29 -6.41 7.65
C ASN A 222 23.98 -5.82 6.41
N GLY A 223 25.29 -6.02 6.27
CA GLY A 223 26.05 -5.59 5.09
C GLY A 223 25.57 -6.28 3.81
N ILE A 224 25.36 -7.60 3.86
CA ILE A 224 24.83 -8.41 2.76
C ILE A 224 23.47 -7.87 2.31
N TRP A 225 22.56 -7.63 3.26
CA TRP A 225 21.22 -7.14 2.96
C TRP A 225 21.23 -5.73 2.36
N ALA A 226 22.12 -4.85 2.86
CA ALA A 226 22.29 -3.51 2.30
C ALA A 226 22.79 -3.56 0.85
N CYS A 227 23.78 -4.39 0.55
CA CYS A 227 24.30 -4.58 -0.81
C CYS A 227 23.25 -5.22 -1.74
N PHE A 228 22.52 -6.21 -1.22
CA PHE A 228 21.43 -6.87 -1.95
C PHE A 228 20.35 -5.86 -2.34
N LYS A 229 19.93 -4.98 -1.44
CA LYS A 229 18.96 -3.92 -1.76
C LYS A 229 19.41 -3.00 -2.90
N LYS A 230 20.69 -2.58 -2.88
CA LYS A 230 21.23 -1.58 -3.81
C LYS A 230 21.37 -2.09 -5.25
N GLN A 231 21.84 -3.33 -5.45
CA GLN A 231 22.20 -3.81 -6.78
C GLN A 231 21.43 -5.07 -7.18
N LEU A 232 20.66 -5.03 -8.27
CA LEU A 232 19.80 -6.14 -8.76
C LEU A 232 20.57 -7.42 -9.14
N GLY A 233 21.83 -7.30 -9.57
CA GLY A 233 22.66 -8.44 -9.99
C GLY A 233 23.15 -9.35 -8.85
N ARG A 234 23.02 -8.90 -7.59
CA ARG A 234 23.47 -9.67 -6.42
C ARG A 234 22.39 -10.64 -5.94
N ASN A 235 22.80 -11.80 -5.46
CA ASN A 235 21.90 -12.85 -4.99
C ASN A 235 22.20 -13.24 -3.54
N ILE A 236 21.17 -13.52 -2.76
CA ILE A 236 21.29 -14.12 -1.41
C ILE A 236 20.75 -15.54 -1.48
N LEU A 237 21.53 -16.48 -0.99
CA LEU A 237 21.16 -17.88 -0.84
C LEU A 237 21.21 -18.25 0.64
N ILE A 238 20.05 -18.58 1.20
CA ILE A 238 19.95 -19.01 2.59
C ILE A 238 20.04 -20.54 2.66
N VAL A 239 20.95 -21.05 3.48
CA VAL A 239 21.11 -22.47 3.78
C VAL A 239 20.66 -22.69 5.21
N ASN A 240 19.53 -23.37 5.37
CA ASN A 240 18.94 -23.66 6.67
C ASN A 240 19.52 -24.99 7.19
N VAL A 241 20.61 -24.88 7.96
CA VAL A 241 21.41 -26.05 8.39
C VAL A 241 20.60 -26.93 9.34
N ASN A 242 19.91 -26.31 10.29
CA ASN A 242 19.13 -27.00 11.32
C ASN A 242 17.66 -27.20 10.94
N SER A 243 17.28 -26.88 9.69
CA SER A 243 15.90 -26.96 9.18
C SER A 243 14.89 -26.27 10.12
N TYR A 244 15.24 -25.10 10.63
CA TYR A 244 14.35 -24.37 11.52
C TYR A 244 13.08 -23.94 10.81
N GLU A 245 11.96 -24.07 11.51
CA GLU A 245 10.74 -23.39 11.12
C GLU A 245 10.93 -21.87 11.19
N SER A 246 10.28 -21.17 10.26
CA SER A 246 10.27 -19.70 10.22
C SER A 246 9.87 -19.05 11.55
N LYS A 247 9.09 -19.74 12.40
CA LYS A 247 8.66 -19.24 13.73
C LYS A 247 9.83 -19.03 14.70
N ARG A 248 10.90 -19.81 14.61
CA ARG A 248 12.07 -19.73 15.50
C ARG A 248 13.10 -18.70 15.06
N MET A 249 12.90 -18.04 13.93
CA MET A 249 13.79 -17.01 13.41
C MET A 249 13.39 -15.63 13.92
N HIS A 250 14.34 -14.93 14.54
CA HIS A 250 14.17 -13.57 15.05
C HIS A 250 14.28 -12.53 13.93
N ASP A 251 15.18 -12.75 12.97
CA ASP A 251 15.35 -11.84 11.84
C ASP A 251 14.22 -12.01 10.82
N ARG A 252 13.40 -10.97 10.67
CA ARG A 252 12.26 -10.94 9.74
C ARG A 252 12.67 -11.12 8.28
N ARG A 253 13.90 -10.74 7.91
CA ARG A 253 14.43 -10.87 6.54
C ARG A 253 14.76 -12.33 6.23
N ILE A 254 15.50 -13.00 7.12
CA ILE A 254 15.80 -14.44 6.98
C ILE A 254 14.50 -15.24 6.98
N LYS A 255 13.58 -14.89 7.89
CA LYS A 255 12.25 -15.48 7.98
C LYS A 255 11.47 -15.38 6.67
N ALA A 256 11.57 -14.27 5.94
CA ALA A 256 10.93 -14.08 4.66
C ALA A 256 11.45 -15.06 3.59
N PHE A 257 12.77 -15.29 3.52
CA PHE A 257 13.34 -16.28 2.59
C PHE A 257 12.83 -17.70 2.86
N VAL A 258 12.75 -18.09 4.13
CA VAL A 258 12.28 -19.43 4.53
C VAL A 258 10.79 -19.60 4.29
N ARG A 259 9.97 -18.58 4.57
CA ARG A 259 8.52 -18.60 4.25
C ARG A 259 8.24 -18.71 2.77
N LEU A 260 9.06 -18.10 1.93
CA LEU A 260 8.96 -18.19 0.48
C LEU A 260 9.52 -19.50 -0.10
N GLY A 261 10.09 -20.39 0.74
CA GLY A 261 10.74 -21.63 0.29
C GLY A 261 11.98 -21.39 -0.57
N LEU A 262 12.64 -20.24 -0.40
CA LEU A 262 13.85 -19.87 -1.12
C LEU A 262 15.12 -20.34 -0.41
N ASP A 263 15.00 -20.96 0.76
CA ASP A 263 16.10 -21.59 1.47
C ASP A 263 16.49 -22.95 0.86
N LEU A 264 17.65 -23.45 1.27
CA LEU A 264 18.09 -24.82 1.03
C LEU A 264 18.10 -25.54 2.38
N ASN A 265 17.17 -26.48 2.56
CA ASN A 265 17.15 -27.33 3.75
C ASN A 265 18.22 -28.42 3.67
N PHE A 266 18.95 -28.58 4.77
CA PHE A 266 20.06 -29.52 4.90
C PHE A 266 19.63 -30.97 5.22
N THR A 267 18.33 -31.21 5.40
CA THR A 267 17.76 -32.54 5.74
C THR A 267 17.89 -33.59 4.64
N GLU A 268 18.25 -33.20 3.41
CA GLU A 268 18.47 -34.13 2.30
C GLU A 268 19.97 -34.38 2.08
N ARG A 269 20.36 -35.66 2.04
CA ARG A 269 21.73 -36.20 1.85
C ARG A 269 22.70 -35.20 1.19
N ASN A 270 23.79 -34.86 1.89
CA ASN A 270 24.82 -33.85 1.57
C ASN A 270 25.22 -33.76 0.08
N SER A 271 25.24 -34.87 -0.64
CA SER A 271 25.61 -34.92 -2.06
C SER A 271 24.70 -34.07 -2.97
N LYS A 272 23.42 -33.90 -2.64
CA LYS A 272 22.49 -33.06 -3.42
C LYS A 272 22.56 -31.58 -3.07
N LEU A 273 23.01 -31.24 -1.86
CA LEU A 273 23.06 -29.86 -1.39
C LEU A 273 24.05 -29.04 -2.20
N VAL A 274 25.26 -29.56 -2.40
CA VAL A 274 26.30 -28.84 -3.13
C VAL A 274 25.91 -28.65 -4.60
N GLN A 275 25.24 -29.63 -5.21
CA GLN A 275 24.75 -29.50 -6.59
C GLN A 275 23.65 -28.43 -6.69
N ARG A 276 22.73 -28.36 -5.72
CA ARG A 276 21.72 -27.29 -5.64
C ARG A 276 22.34 -25.93 -5.40
N LEU A 277 23.37 -25.86 -4.56
CA LEU A 277 24.14 -24.65 -4.30
C LEU A 277 24.75 -24.11 -5.60
N LYS A 278 25.48 -24.96 -6.35
CA LYS A 278 26.07 -24.59 -7.65
C LYS A 278 25.01 -24.12 -8.64
N THR A 279 23.89 -24.84 -8.71
CA THR A 279 22.77 -24.49 -9.61
C THR A 279 22.21 -23.10 -9.30
N ARG A 280 22.08 -22.73 -8.02
CA ARG A 280 21.56 -21.42 -7.59
C ARG A 280 22.59 -20.29 -7.62
N ILE A 281 23.89 -20.58 -7.47
CA ILE A 281 24.98 -19.60 -7.62
C ILE A 281 25.17 -19.20 -9.10
N GLY A 282 24.94 -20.14 -10.02
CA GLY A 282 25.16 -19.96 -11.45
C GLY A 282 26.62 -20.18 -11.83
N ARG A 283 27.03 -19.77 -13.03
CA ARG A 283 28.39 -20.01 -13.56
C ARG A 283 29.45 -19.20 -12.79
N PRO A 284 30.69 -19.72 -12.65
CA PRO A 284 31.80 -18.95 -12.09
C PRO A 284 32.16 -17.78 -13.00
N SER A 285 32.66 -16.69 -12.42
CA SER A 285 33.19 -15.56 -13.18
C SER A 285 34.51 -15.99 -13.83
N CYS A 286 34.68 -15.75 -15.14
CA CYS A 286 35.83 -16.23 -15.92
C CYS A 286 37.21 -15.66 -15.50
N LYS A 287 37.31 -14.96 -14.36
CA LYS A 287 38.53 -14.28 -13.89
C LYS A 287 39.09 -14.79 -12.56
N ALA A 288 38.56 -15.87 -11.98
CA ALA A 288 39.15 -16.44 -10.76
C ALA A 288 40.45 -17.22 -11.06
N THR A 289 41.45 -16.55 -11.65
CA THR A 289 42.84 -17.02 -11.61
C THR A 289 43.35 -16.82 -10.17
N ASN A 290 43.46 -17.94 -9.44
CA ASN A 290 44.30 -18.16 -8.27
C ASN A 290 44.58 -16.92 -7.38
N ILE A 291 43.62 -16.58 -6.53
CA ILE A 291 43.89 -15.84 -5.27
C ILE A 291 43.88 -16.90 -4.16
N GLY A 292 44.81 -17.85 -4.26
CA GLY A 292 45.10 -18.84 -3.24
C GLY A 292 46.50 -18.57 -2.71
N GLY A 293 46.61 -17.68 -1.73
CA GLY A 293 47.88 -17.31 -1.13
C GLY A 293 47.82 -15.89 -0.56
N SER A 294 47.76 -15.81 0.78
CA SER A 294 48.14 -14.76 1.74
C SER A 294 48.17 -13.25 1.42
N ASP A 295 48.08 -12.76 0.19
CA ASP A 295 48.29 -11.33 -0.11
C ASP A 295 47.21 -10.78 -1.06
N PHE A 296 45.94 -10.79 -0.64
CA PHE A 296 44.94 -9.91 -1.26
C PHE A 296 44.88 -8.62 -0.46
N ASN A 297 45.65 -7.61 -0.89
CA ASN A 297 45.62 -6.29 -0.30
C ASN A 297 44.28 -5.62 -0.67
N LEU A 298 43.42 -5.39 0.32
CA LEU A 298 42.09 -4.77 0.13
C LEU A 298 42.17 -3.37 -0.51
N ASP A 299 43.34 -2.73 -0.46
CA ASP A 299 43.60 -1.43 -1.07
C ASP A 299 43.73 -1.49 -2.61
N ASP A 300 44.08 -2.64 -3.19
CA ASP A 300 44.16 -2.80 -4.66
C ASP A 300 42.78 -2.97 -5.32
N ALA A 301 41.76 -3.37 -4.55
CA ALA A 301 40.38 -3.40 -5.01
C ALA A 301 39.83 -1.98 -5.22
N ASP A 302 40.35 -1.01 -4.46
CA ASP A 302 39.96 0.41 -4.51
C ASP A 302 40.34 1.05 -5.85
N ILE A 303 41.49 0.67 -6.43
CA ILE A 303 41.98 1.23 -7.70
C ILE A 303 41.12 0.82 -8.90
N LYS A 304 40.50 -0.37 -8.88
CA LYS A 304 39.64 -0.86 -9.97
C LYS A 304 38.18 -0.41 -9.85
N VAL A 305 37.66 -0.24 -8.63
CA VAL A 305 36.30 0.26 -8.40
C VAL A 305 36.24 1.78 -8.61
N THR A 306 37.23 2.51 -8.12
CA THR A 306 37.28 3.97 -8.19
C THR A 306 37.52 4.51 -9.61
N ARG A 307 38.28 3.79 -10.46
CA ARG A 307 38.40 4.15 -11.90
C ARG A 307 37.11 3.98 -12.70
N ARG A 308 36.13 3.19 -12.27
CA ARG A 308 34.88 2.95 -13.01
C ARG A 308 33.68 3.74 -12.49
N ALA A 309 33.67 4.12 -11.22
CA ALA A 309 32.72 5.12 -10.71
C ALA A 309 32.90 6.46 -11.47
N ALA A 310 34.14 6.82 -11.82
CA ALA A 310 34.44 8.01 -12.63
C ALA A 310 33.92 7.95 -14.08
N ILE A 311 33.69 6.74 -14.63
CA ILE A 311 33.14 6.57 -15.99
C ILE A 311 31.61 6.72 -15.97
N TYR A 312 30.93 6.22 -14.93
CA TYR A 312 29.47 6.33 -14.79
C TYR A 312 28.98 7.71 -14.34
N VAL A 313 29.77 8.46 -13.56
CA VAL A 313 29.40 9.84 -13.17
C VAL A 313 29.47 10.80 -14.38
N LYS A 314 30.33 10.52 -15.37
CA LYS A 314 30.43 11.31 -16.59
C LYS A 314 29.25 11.08 -17.56
N GLU A 315 28.66 9.88 -17.53
CA GLU A 315 27.49 9.55 -18.36
C GLU A 315 26.17 10.11 -17.79
N LEU A 316 26.13 10.39 -16.48
CA LEU A 316 24.96 11.01 -15.81
C LEU A 316 24.97 12.54 -15.86
N SER A 317 26.13 13.20 -15.98
CA SER A 317 26.20 14.66 -16.12
C SER A 317 25.76 15.17 -17.50
N ASP A 318 25.75 14.31 -18.52
CA ASP A 318 25.36 14.68 -19.89
C ASP A 318 23.84 14.53 -20.13
N ILE A 319 23.08 13.99 -19.17
CA ILE A 319 21.63 13.74 -19.31
C ILE A 319 20.76 14.83 -18.66
N ASP A 320 21.30 15.63 -17.74
CA ASP A 320 20.50 16.57 -16.91
C ASP A 320 20.54 18.06 -17.33
N MET A 321 21.04 18.41 -18.52
CA MET A 321 20.99 19.79 -19.03
C MET A 321 20.02 19.97 -20.21
N ASN A 322 18.75 19.62 -20.03
CA ASN A 322 17.68 20.13 -20.88
C ASN A 322 16.32 20.12 -20.18
N VAL A 323 16.07 21.12 -19.32
CA VAL A 323 14.71 21.54 -18.96
C VAL A 323 14.64 23.08 -19.01
N PRO A 324 13.77 23.66 -19.86
CA PRO A 324 13.68 25.10 -20.04
C PRO A 324 12.77 25.78 -19.00
N GLY A 325 13.30 26.87 -18.45
CA GLY A 325 12.65 28.12 -18.03
C GLY A 325 11.23 28.08 -17.44
N THR A 326 11.15 28.46 -16.16
CA THR A 326 9.96 29.12 -15.61
C THR A 326 10.34 30.51 -15.10
N SER A 327 9.89 31.51 -15.86
CA SER A 327 9.85 32.94 -15.53
C SER A 327 8.81 33.22 -14.45
N THR A 328 9.22 33.87 -13.37
CA THR A 328 8.35 34.44 -12.34
C THR A 328 7.94 35.87 -12.72
N THR A 329 6.63 36.08 -12.81
CA THR A 329 5.95 37.35 -12.52
C THR A 329 5.45 37.34 -11.09
#